data_AF-D6PSL6-F1
#
_entry.id   AF-D6PSL6-F1
#
_cell.length_a   1.000
_cell.length_b   1.000
_cell.length_c   1.000
_cell.angle_alpha   90.00
_cell.angle_beta   90.00
_cell.angle_gamma   90.00
#
_symmetry.space_group_name_H-M   'P 1'
#
loop_
_entity.id
_entity.type
_entity.pdbx_description
1 polymer ?
#
loop_
_entity_poly.entity_id
_entity_poly.type
_entity_poly.pdbx_seq_one_letter_code
_entity_poly.pdbx_strand_id
1 'polypeptide(L)'
;KVKGVLVTNPSNPLGTALTRRELNLLVDFITSKDIHLISDEIYSGTMFGFEQFISVMDVLKDKKLENTEVSKRVHVVYSLSKDLGLPGFRVGAIYSNDEMIVSAATKMSSFGLVSSQTQYLLSALLSDKKFTSQYLEENQKRLKSRQRRLVSGLESAGITSLRSNAGLFCWVDMRHLLDTNTFEAELELWKKIVYNVKLNI
;
A
#
# COMPACT_ATOMS: atom_id res chain seq x y z
N LYS A 1 9.40 -21.81 -12.87
CA LYS A 1 10.54 -20.85 -12.88
C LYS A 1 10.06 -19.53 -12.29
N VAL A 2 10.74 -18.97 -11.30
CA VAL A 2 10.38 -17.67 -10.68
C VAL A 2 10.60 -16.54 -11.69
N LYS A 3 9.69 -15.55 -11.71
CA LYS A 3 9.71 -14.42 -12.66
C LYS A 3 9.85 -13.06 -12.01
N GLY A 4 9.56 -12.95 -10.72
CA GLY A 4 9.68 -11.70 -9.99
C GLY A 4 9.19 -11.81 -8.57
N VAL A 5 9.24 -10.68 -7.88
CA VAL A 5 8.74 -10.46 -6.53
C VAL A 5 7.67 -9.37 -6.62
N LEU A 6 6.55 -9.58 -5.94
CA LEU A 6 5.53 -8.55 -5.74
C LEU A 6 5.57 -8.13 -4.27
N VAL A 7 5.64 -6.84 -4.03
CA VAL A 7 5.58 -6.25 -2.68
C VAL A 7 4.47 -5.21 -2.64
N THR A 8 3.86 -5.05 -1.47
CA THR A 8 2.91 -3.97 -1.20
C THR A 8 3.55 -3.00 -0.25
N ASN A 9 3.76 -1.75 -0.69
CA ASN A 9 4.49 -0.73 0.05
C ASN A 9 3.78 0.63 -0.07
N PRO A 10 3.10 1.13 0.97
CA PRO A 10 2.98 0.55 2.31
C PRO A 10 2.14 -0.74 2.37
N SER A 11 2.46 -1.61 3.33
CA SER A 11 1.95 -2.97 3.40
C SER A 11 0.48 -3.06 3.81
N ASN A 12 -0.26 -3.92 3.11
CA ASN A 12 -1.53 -4.49 3.52
C ASN A 12 -1.30 -5.98 3.81
N PRO A 13 -1.58 -6.51 5.02
CA PRO A 13 -2.36 -5.90 6.12
C PRO A 13 -1.53 -5.26 7.25
N LEU A 14 -0.21 -5.15 7.15
CA LEU A 14 0.63 -4.74 8.28
C LEU A 14 0.48 -3.25 8.67
N GLY A 15 0.17 -2.37 7.72
CA GLY A 15 0.08 -0.93 7.97
C GLY A 15 1.45 -0.26 8.15
N THR A 16 2.50 -0.89 7.61
CA THR A 16 3.89 -0.41 7.70
C THR A 16 4.46 -0.16 6.31
N ALA A 17 5.13 0.97 6.12
CA ALA A 17 5.97 1.19 4.95
C ALA A 17 7.27 0.38 5.06
N LEU A 18 7.78 -0.08 3.92
CA LEU A 18 9.09 -0.71 3.83
C LEU A 18 10.17 0.33 4.12
N THR A 19 11.18 -0.08 4.87
CA THR A 19 12.36 0.74 5.13
C THR A 19 13.22 0.84 3.88
N ARG A 20 14.05 1.90 3.83
CA ARG A 20 15.07 2.06 2.78
C ARG A 20 15.98 0.84 2.64
N ARG A 21 16.32 0.19 3.77
CA ARG A 21 17.17 -1.00 3.79
C ARG A 21 16.49 -2.19 3.11
N GLU A 22 15.21 -2.40 3.38
CA GLU A 22 14.43 -3.49 2.77
C GLU A 22 14.24 -3.27 1.27
N LEU A 23 13.94 -2.04 0.84
CA LEU A 23 13.84 -1.71 -0.58
C LEU A 23 15.19 -1.89 -1.30
N ASN A 24 16.29 -1.46 -0.68
CA ASN A 24 17.64 -1.70 -1.23
C ASN A 24 17.91 -3.19 -1.41
N LEU A 25 17.59 -4.00 -0.39
CA LEU A 25 17.75 -5.45 -0.44
C LEU A 25 16.92 -6.09 -1.55
N LEU A 26 15.67 -5.63 -1.74
CA LEU A 26 14.79 -6.11 -2.81
C LEU A 26 15.38 -5.79 -4.20
N VAL A 27 15.86 -4.55 -4.41
CA VAL A 27 16.49 -4.14 -5.67
C VAL A 27 17.77 -4.94 -5.92
N ASP A 28 18.59 -5.20 -4.90
CA ASP A 28 19.80 -6.01 -5.04
C ASP A 28 19.47 -7.48 -5.34
N PHE A 29 18.45 -8.02 -4.67
CA PHE A 29 17.98 -9.39 -4.89
C PHE A 29 17.47 -9.59 -6.32
N ILE A 30 16.55 -8.74 -6.81
CA ILE A 30 16.01 -8.87 -8.17
C ILE A 30 17.08 -8.64 -9.24
N THR A 31 18.08 -7.79 -8.96
CA THR A 31 19.24 -7.60 -9.83
C THR A 31 20.08 -8.87 -9.92
N SER A 32 20.40 -9.48 -8.77
CA SER A 32 21.20 -10.73 -8.72
C SER A 32 20.52 -11.93 -9.38
N LYS A 33 19.18 -11.93 -9.41
CA LYS A 33 18.37 -13.02 -9.94
C LYS A 33 17.87 -12.79 -11.36
N ASP A 34 18.07 -11.59 -11.91
CA ASP A 34 17.57 -11.19 -13.22
C ASP A 34 16.04 -11.40 -13.34
N ILE A 35 15.30 -10.93 -12.33
CA ILE A 35 13.83 -11.06 -12.24
C ILE A 35 13.17 -9.69 -12.01
N HIS A 36 11.84 -9.66 -12.11
CA HIS A 36 11.05 -8.43 -11.94
C HIS A 36 10.76 -8.09 -10.48
N LEU A 37 10.52 -6.81 -10.20
CA LEU A 37 9.95 -6.30 -8.97
C LEU A 37 8.69 -5.49 -9.29
N ILE A 38 7.58 -5.86 -8.69
CA ILE A 38 6.33 -5.10 -8.75
C ILE A 38 6.09 -4.50 -7.36
N SER A 39 6.11 -3.18 -7.26
CA SER A 39 5.78 -2.42 -6.04
C SER A 39 4.35 -1.92 -6.15
N ASP A 40 3.43 -2.54 -5.41
CA ASP A 40 2.08 -2.02 -5.23
C ASP A 40 2.11 -0.90 -4.18
N GLU A 41 2.02 0.33 -4.66
CA GLU A 41 2.12 1.55 -3.87
C GLU A 41 0.76 2.23 -3.65
N ILE A 42 -0.34 1.45 -3.72
CA ILE A 42 -1.72 1.93 -3.53
C ILE A 42 -1.96 2.68 -2.21
N TYR A 43 -1.17 2.39 -1.16
CA TYR A 43 -1.28 3.05 0.15
C TYR A 43 -0.29 4.21 0.34
N SER A 44 0.50 4.59 -0.67
CA SER A 44 1.54 5.62 -0.57
C SER A 44 1.02 6.96 -0.02
N GLY A 45 -0.20 7.36 -0.41
CA GLY A 45 -0.88 8.56 0.09
C GLY A 45 -1.47 8.47 1.51
N THR A 46 -1.35 7.32 2.19
CA THR A 46 -1.94 7.06 3.53
C THR A 46 -0.90 7.03 4.65
N MET A 47 0.31 7.53 4.39
CA MET A 47 1.37 7.63 5.40
C MET A 47 1.08 8.70 6.44
N PHE A 48 1.07 8.34 7.72
CA PHE A 48 0.79 9.27 8.83
C PHE A 48 1.87 9.25 9.93
N GLY A 49 2.92 8.43 9.74
CA GLY A 49 4.11 8.38 10.59
C GLY A 49 4.99 9.63 10.48
N PHE A 50 6.10 9.63 11.22
CA PHE A 50 7.13 10.67 11.12
C PHE A 50 8.10 10.43 9.96
N GLU A 51 8.25 9.18 9.55
CA GLU A 51 9.08 8.79 8.42
C GLU A 51 8.32 9.06 7.11
N GLN A 52 9.03 9.60 6.13
CA GLN A 52 8.48 9.80 4.80
C GLN A 52 8.35 8.46 4.08
N PHE A 53 7.33 8.35 3.22
CA PHE A 53 7.23 7.25 2.27
C PHE A 53 8.48 7.20 1.38
N ILE A 54 8.94 5.99 1.07
CA ILE A 54 10.01 5.78 0.10
C ILE A 54 9.43 4.89 -0.99
N SER A 55 9.31 5.45 -2.20
CA SER A 55 8.95 4.67 -3.37
C SER A 55 10.13 3.82 -3.82
N VAL A 56 9.86 2.69 -4.48
CA VAL A 56 10.92 1.94 -5.16
C VAL A 56 11.65 2.81 -6.21
N MET A 57 10.96 3.81 -6.77
CA MET A 57 11.53 4.75 -7.74
C MET A 57 12.59 5.66 -7.12
N ASP A 58 12.39 6.11 -5.87
CA ASP A 58 13.40 6.90 -5.14
C ASP A 58 14.68 6.10 -4.94
N VAL A 59 14.55 4.79 -4.68
CA VAL A 59 15.68 3.88 -4.51
C VAL A 59 16.46 3.71 -5.82
N LEU A 60 15.77 3.59 -6.96
CA LEU A 60 16.44 3.53 -8.27
C LEU A 60 17.21 4.82 -8.55
N LYS A 61 16.63 5.98 -8.25
CA LYS A 61 17.28 7.28 -8.39
C LYS A 61 18.52 7.41 -7.52
N ASP A 62 18.40 7.10 -6.24
CA ASP A 62 19.50 7.20 -5.29
C ASP A 62 20.66 6.25 -5.63
N LYS A 63 20.35 5.06 -6.15
CA LYS A 63 21.34 4.09 -6.66
C LYS A 63 21.84 4.39 -8.08
N LYS A 64 21.35 5.45 -8.74
CA LYS A 64 21.66 5.82 -10.13
C LYS A 64 21.35 4.70 -11.15
N LEU A 65 20.27 3.97 -10.91
CA LEU A 65 19.83 2.83 -11.73
C LEU A 65 18.70 3.18 -12.71
N GLU A 66 18.19 4.40 -12.72
CA GLU A 66 17.04 4.84 -13.54
C GLU A 66 17.20 4.53 -15.04
N ASN A 67 18.42 4.63 -15.57
CA ASN A 67 18.74 4.39 -16.98
C ASN A 67 19.44 3.03 -17.23
N THR A 68 19.15 2.01 -16.42
CA THR A 68 19.80 0.68 -16.51
C THR A 68 18.77 -0.42 -16.81
N GLU A 69 19.23 -1.60 -17.21
CA GLU A 69 18.34 -2.76 -17.41
C GLU A 69 17.59 -3.17 -16.13
N VAL A 70 18.08 -2.79 -14.95
CA VAL A 70 17.36 -3.02 -13.68
C VAL A 70 16.08 -2.19 -13.62
N SER A 71 16.08 -0.94 -14.11
CA SER A 71 14.88 -0.08 -14.04
C SER A 71 13.74 -0.59 -14.91
N LYS A 72 14.06 -1.27 -16.03
CA LYS A 72 13.08 -1.96 -16.88
C LYS A 72 12.40 -3.15 -16.17
N ARG A 73 13.02 -3.69 -15.13
CA ARG A 73 12.48 -4.78 -14.31
C ARG A 73 11.76 -4.31 -13.06
N VAL A 74 11.67 -3.01 -12.82
CA VAL A 74 10.93 -2.43 -11.70
C VAL A 74 9.66 -1.76 -12.21
N HIS A 75 8.54 -2.15 -11.63
CA HIS A 75 7.20 -1.70 -12.02
C HIS A 75 6.44 -1.23 -10.77
N VAL A 76 5.63 -0.19 -10.92
CA VAL A 76 4.76 0.32 -9.85
C VAL A 76 3.30 0.12 -10.25
N VAL A 77 2.50 -0.32 -9.29
CA VAL A 77 1.04 -0.37 -9.38
C VAL A 77 0.47 0.65 -8.41
N TYR A 78 -0.53 1.41 -8.84
CA TYR A 78 -1.15 2.46 -8.04
C TYR A 78 -2.65 2.59 -8.31
N SER A 79 -3.40 3.15 -7.36
CA SER A 79 -4.83 3.42 -7.51
C SER A 79 -5.28 4.51 -6.55
N LEU A 80 -6.26 5.33 -6.97
CA LEU A 80 -6.89 6.37 -6.15
C LEU A 80 -7.94 5.82 -5.16
N SER A 81 -8.04 4.50 -5.05
CA SER A 81 -9.09 3.83 -4.27
C SER A 81 -8.94 4.03 -2.77
N LYS A 82 -7.71 4.20 -2.27
CA LYS A 82 -7.38 4.10 -0.83
C LYS A 82 -6.98 5.42 -0.23
N ASP A 83 -6.22 6.22 -0.95
CA ASP A 83 -5.76 7.53 -0.50
C ASP A 83 -6.80 8.63 -0.75
N LEU A 84 -7.40 8.69 -1.94
CA LEU A 84 -8.51 9.61 -2.24
C LEU A 84 -9.88 9.08 -1.80
N GLY A 85 -9.96 7.79 -1.44
CA GLY A 85 -11.22 7.15 -1.04
C GLY A 85 -12.22 7.02 -2.18
N LEU A 86 -11.75 6.85 -3.43
CA LEU A 86 -12.59 6.76 -4.63
C LEU A 86 -12.59 5.35 -5.25
N PRO A 87 -12.85 4.26 -4.49
CA PRO A 87 -12.78 2.93 -5.07
C PRO A 87 -13.78 2.81 -6.22
N GLY A 88 -15.02 3.30 -6.07
CA GLY A 88 -16.08 3.18 -7.08
C GLY A 88 -15.78 3.80 -8.44
N PHE A 89 -14.77 4.69 -8.52
CA PHE A 89 -14.35 5.32 -9.78
C PHE A 89 -13.41 4.44 -10.61
N ARG A 90 -12.94 3.31 -10.04
CA ARG A 90 -12.16 2.27 -10.75
C ARG A 90 -10.91 2.82 -11.44
N VAL A 91 -10.17 3.70 -10.76
CA VAL A 91 -8.94 4.30 -11.30
C VAL A 91 -7.72 3.55 -10.79
N GLY A 92 -7.04 2.85 -11.70
CA GLY A 92 -5.76 2.21 -11.48
C GLY A 92 -4.73 2.65 -12.50
N ALA A 93 -3.45 2.57 -12.15
CA ALA A 93 -2.33 2.89 -13.01
C ALA A 93 -1.23 1.84 -12.88
N ILE A 94 -0.59 1.54 -14.01
CA ILE A 94 0.65 0.76 -14.08
C ILE A 94 1.72 1.70 -14.58
N TYR A 95 2.86 1.73 -13.89
CA TYR A 95 4.03 2.50 -14.28
C TYR A 95 5.22 1.57 -14.48
N SER A 96 5.93 1.73 -15.60
CA SER A 96 7.11 0.94 -15.93
C SER A 96 8.02 1.71 -16.87
N ASN A 97 9.33 1.51 -16.72
CA ASN A 97 10.35 2.00 -17.66
C ASN A 97 10.58 1.05 -18.85
N ASP A 98 9.92 -0.11 -18.89
CA ASP A 98 9.99 -1.05 -20.01
C ASP A 98 8.88 -0.75 -21.02
N GLU A 99 9.26 -0.25 -22.19
CA GLU A 99 8.34 0.08 -23.28
C GLU A 99 7.52 -1.12 -23.75
N MET A 100 8.06 -2.34 -23.69
CA MET A 100 7.33 -3.56 -24.05
C MET A 100 6.19 -3.79 -23.07
N ILE A 101 6.46 -3.63 -21.78
CA ILE A 101 5.45 -3.75 -20.72
C ILE A 101 4.40 -2.65 -20.86
N VAL A 102 4.80 -1.39 -21.11
CA VAL A 102 3.88 -0.27 -21.32
C VAL A 102 2.99 -0.52 -22.54
N SER A 103 3.55 -1.00 -23.66
CA SER A 103 2.80 -1.30 -24.88
C SER A 103 1.79 -2.43 -24.66
N ALA A 104 2.23 -3.52 -24.03
CA ALA A 104 1.37 -4.66 -23.73
C ALA A 104 0.25 -4.28 -22.73
N ALA A 105 0.59 -3.59 -21.64
CA ALA A 105 -0.37 -3.13 -20.65
C ALA A 105 -1.41 -2.17 -21.25
N THR A 106 -0.97 -1.25 -22.11
CA THR A 106 -1.88 -0.34 -22.85
C THR A 106 -2.87 -1.11 -23.71
N LYS A 107 -2.42 -2.12 -24.47
CA LYS A 107 -3.33 -2.96 -25.28
C LYS A 107 -4.30 -3.73 -24.40
N MET A 108 -3.84 -4.29 -23.28
CA MET A 108 -4.71 -5.02 -22.34
C MET A 108 -5.67 -4.11 -21.58
N SER A 109 -5.34 -2.82 -21.43
CA SER A 109 -6.21 -1.85 -20.74
C SER A 109 -7.57 -1.68 -21.41
N SER A 110 -7.73 -2.06 -22.69
CA SER A 110 -9.00 -2.04 -23.41
C SER A 110 -10.11 -2.85 -22.73
N PHE A 111 -9.75 -3.86 -21.92
CA PHE A 111 -10.70 -4.68 -21.15
C PHE A 111 -11.18 -4.03 -19.84
N GLY A 112 -10.62 -2.88 -19.46
CA GLY A 112 -10.88 -2.24 -18.17
C GLY A 112 -10.54 -0.76 -18.16
N LEU A 113 -10.88 -0.03 -19.23
CA LEU A 113 -10.60 1.40 -19.34
C LEU A 113 -11.32 2.19 -18.25
N VAL A 114 -10.63 3.21 -17.73
CA VAL A 114 -11.25 4.21 -16.84
C VAL A 114 -12.25 5.02 -17.65
N SER A 115 -13.46 5.24 -17.10
CA SER A 115 -14.48 6.09 -17.72
C SER A 115 -13.90 7.46 -18.12
N SER A 116 -14.14 7.91 -19.34
CA SER A 116 -13.66 9.21 -19.83
C SER A 116 -14.20 10.37 -19.01
N GLN A 117 -15.44 10.28 -18.51
CA GLN A 117 -16.02 11.26 -17.59
C GLN A 117 -15.23 11.32 -16.28
N THR A 118 -14.87 10.16 -15.72
CA THR A 118 -14.04 10.06 -14.51
C THR A 118 -12.63 10.63 -14.75
N GLN A 119 -12.03 10.34 -15.90
CA GLN A 119 -10.72 10.91 -16.26
C GLN A 119 -10.78 12.44 -16.34
N TYR A 120 -11.81 13.00 -16.99
CA TYR A 120 -12.00 14.46 -17.06
C TYR A 120 -12.13 15.08 -15.67
N LEU A 121 -13.04 14.56 -14.84
CA LEU A 121 -13.24 15.02 -13.47
C LEU A 121 -11.95 15.00 -12.64
N LEU A 122 -11.25 13.87 -12.66
CA LEU A 122 -10.04 13.69 -11.85
C LEU A 122 -8.86 14.51 -12.39
N SER A 123 -8.77 14.73 -13.70
CA SER A 123 -7.76 15.62 -14.27
C SER A 123 -7.93 17.05 -13.75
N ALA A 124 -9.17 17.56 -13.68
CA ALA A 124 -9.46 18.87 -13.13
C ALA A 124 -9.13 18.94 -11.63
N LEU A 125 -9.56 17.93 -10.86
CA LEU A 125 -9.33 17.86 -9.42
C LEU A 125 -7.84 17.76 -9.04
N LEU A 126 -7.09 16.87 -9.71
CA LEU A 126 -5.68 16.61 -9.42
C LEU A 126 -4.73 17.67 -9.98
N SER A 127 -5.20 18.48 -10.93
CA SER A 127 -4.45 19.64 -11.44
C SER A 127 -4.45 20.81 -10.46
N ASP A 128 -5.44 20.90 -9.57
CA ASP A 128 -5.46 21.91 -8.50
C ASP A 128 -4.41 21.57 -7.42
N LYS A 129 -3.27 22.26 -7.49
CA LYS A 129 -2.15 22.10 -6.55
C LYS A 129 -2.48 22.53 -5.13
N LYS A 130 -3.39 23.48 -4.96
CA LYS A 130 -3.84 23.92 -3.64
C LYS A 130 -4.70 22.83 -3.01
N PHE A 131 -5.68 22.32 -3.76
CA PHE A 131 -6.51 21.21 -3.31
C PHE A 131 -5.67 19.98 -2.94
N THR A 132 -4.80 19.51 -3.84
CA THR A 132 -4.01 18.29 -3.63
C THR A 132 -3.09 18.39 -2.41
N SER A 133 -2.41 19.53 -2.21
CA SER A 133 -1.54 19.73 -1.05
C SER A 133 -2.34 19.75 0.27
N GLN A 134 -3.46 20.49 0.29
CA GLN A 134 -4.33 20.56 1.47
C GLN A 134 -4.98 19.21 1.78
N TYR A 135 -5.38 18.47 0.74
CA TYR A 135 -5.97 17.15 0.87
C TYR A 135 -5.00 16.18 1.52
N LEU A 136 -3.75 16.12 1.02
CA LEU A 136 -2.74 15.23 1.58
C LEU A 136 -2.47 15.55 3.06
N GLU A 137 -2.25 16.82 3.41
CA GLU A 137 -2.00 17.22 4.80
C GLU A 137 -3.16 16.85 5.73
N GLU A 138 -4.39 17.19 5.34
CA GLU A 138 -5.57 16.92 6.16
C GLU A 138 -5.88 15.42 6.25
N ASN A 139 -5.66 14.67 5.16
CA ASN A 139 -5.82 13.22 5.16
C ASN A 139 -4.84 12.56 6.15
N GLN A 140 -3.56 12.91 6.07
CA GLN A 140 -2.53 12.39 6.98
C GLN A 140 -2.85 12.72 8.44
N LYS A 141 -3.26 13.96 8.73
CA LYS A 141 -3.66 14.40 10.07
C LYS A 141 -4.85 13.60 10.62
N ARG A 142 -5.88 13.38 9.81
CA ARG A 142 -7.08 12.63 10.21
C ARG A 142 -6.77 11.15 10.41
N LEU A 143 -5.99 10.53 9.53
CA LEU A 143 -5.57 9.14 9.66
C LEU A 143 -4.74 8.94 10.93
N LYS A 144 -3.77 9.82 11.21
CA LYS A 144 -2.97 9.81 12.43
C LYS A 144 -3.83 9.86 13.69
N SER A 145 -4.80 10.79 13.71
CA SER A 145 -5.72 10.94 14.84
C SER A 145 -6.58 9.70 15.04
N ARG A 146 -7.10 9.13 13.95
CA ARG A 146 -7.94 7.92 13.99
C ARG A 146 -7.15 6.70 14.47
N GLN A 147 -5.95 6.50 13.94
CA GLN A 147 -5.07 5.40 14.31
C GLN A 147 -4.71 5.47 15.80
N ARG A 148 -4.31 6.64 16.31
CA ARG A 148 -4.03 6.83 17.74
C ARG A 148 -5.23 6.49 18.60
N ARG A 149 -6.42 6.96 18.22
CA ARG A 149 -7.65 6.66 18.96
C ARG A 149 -7.94 5.16 19.01
N LEU A 150 -7.74 4.45 17.90
CA LEU A 150 -7.92 2.99 17.86
C LEU A 150 -6.90 2.28 18.75
N VAL A 151 -5.60 2.59 18.57
CA VAL A 151 -4.52 1.94 19.33
C VAL A 151 -4.65 2.19 20.82
N SER A 152 -4.88 3.43 21.27
CA SER A 152 -5.06 3.72 22.69
C SER A 152 -6.30 3.04 23.29
N GLY A 153 -7.36 2.86 22.49
CA GLY A 153 -8.54 2.10 22.90
C GLY A 153 -8.24 0.61 23.08
N LEU A 154 -7.48 0.01 22.16
CA LEU A 154 -7.03 -1.37 22.24
C LEU A 154 -6.10 -1.59 23.44
N GLU A 155 -5.12 -0.68 23.64
CA GLU A 155 -4.20 -0.73 24.78
C GLU A 155 -4.93 -0.68 26.12
N SER A 156 -5.98 0.15 26.21
CA SER A 156 -6.85 0.23 27.40
C SER A 156 -7.61 -1.08 27.67
N ALA A 157 -7.81 -1.91 26.64
CA ALA A 157 -8.40 -3.24 26.76
C ALA A 157 -7.34 -4.36 26.91
N GLY A 158 -6.06 -4.01 27.09
CA GLY A 158 -4.96 -4.97 27.20
C GLY A 158 -4.50 -5.58 25.87
N ILE A 159 -4.97 -5.05 24.74
CA ILE A 159 -4.67 -5.56 23.39
C ILE A 159 -3.61 -4.66 22.74
N THR A 160 -2.53 -5.26 22.24
CA THR A 160 -1.46 -4.53 21.56
C THR A 160 -1.59 -4.61 20.04
N SER A 161 -0.85 -3.78 19.32
CA SER A 161 -0.80 -3.82 17.85
C SER A 161 0.61 -3.59 17.34
N LEU A 162 0.90 -4.09 16.14
CA LEU A 162 2.09 -3.73 15.40
C LEU A 162 2.07 -2.21 15.19
N ARG A 163 3.22 -1.56 15.44
CA ARG A 163 3.37 -0.13 15.26
C ARG A 163 3.25 0.24 13.77
N SER A 164 2.07 0.68 13.36
CA SER A 164 1.77 1.14 12.01
C SER A 164 2.19 2.59 11.78
N ASN A 165 2.68 2.91 10.58
CA ASN A 165 2.95 4.27 10.10
C ASN A 165 2.17 4.64 8.83
N ALA A 166 1.35 3.71 8.32
CA ALA A 166 0.61 3.84 7.07
C ALA A 166 -0.71 3.05 7.09
N GLY A 167 -1.51 3.21 6.04
CA GLY A 167 -2.68 2.38 5.78
C GLY A 167 -3.96 2.90 6.43
N LEU A 168 -4.98 2.05 6.40
CA LEU A 168 -6.34 2.35 6.90
C LEU A 168 -6.76 1.37 8.00
N PHE A 169 -5.82 0.63 8.56
CA PHE A 169 -6.01 -0.49 9.47
C PHE A 169 -4.83 -0.59 10.45
N CYS A 170 -4.98 -1.42 11.47
CA CYS A 170 -3.90 -1.76 12.39
C CYS A 170 -3.78 -3.28 12.44
N TRP A 171 -2.55 -3.79 12.48
CA TRP A 171 -2.31 -5.21 12.67
C TRP A 171 -2.28 -5.52 14.17
N VAL A 172 -3.38 -6.05 14.69
CA VAL A 172 -3.62 -6.21 16.13
C VAL A 172 -3.15 -7.58 16.60
N ASP A 173 -2.50 -7.64 17.76
CA ASP A 173 -2.03 -8.88 18.37
C ASP A 173 -2.98 -9.37 19.46
N MET A 174 -3.74 -10.41 19.12
CA MET A 174 -4.68 -11.07 20.01
C MET A 174 -4.24 -12.49 20.39
N ARG A 175 -2.97 -12.86 20.16
CA ARG A 175 -2.47 -14.23 20.39
C ARG A 175 -2.65 -14.68 21.84
N HIS A 176 -2.59 -13.76 22.79
CA HIS A 176 -2.81 -14.02 24.22
C HIS A 176 -4.26 -14.38 24.58
N LEU A 177 -5.21 -14.18 23.64
CA LEU A 177 -6.62 -14.56 23.80
C LEU A 177 -6.94 -15.92 23.17
N LEU A 178 -5.94 -16.57 22.55
CA LEU A 178 -6.11 -17.90 21.99
C LEU A 178 -5.95 -18.96 23.07
N ASP A 179 -6.88 -19.91 23.12
CA ASP A 179 -6.80 -21.06 24.04
C ASP A 179 -5.63 -21.98 23.67
N THR A 180 -5.32 -22.10 22.37
CA THR A 180 -4.16 -22.82 21.83
C THR A 180 -3.57 -22.06 20.63
N ASN A 181 -2.28 -22.25 20.36
CA ASN A 181 -1.63 -21.59 19.22
C ASN A 181 -1.91 -22.33 17.90
N THR A 182 -3.17 -22.32 17.47
CA THR A 182 -3.67 -23.01 16.27
C THR A 182 -4.61 -22.09 15.47
N PHE A 183 -4.75 -22.35 14.17
CA PHE A 183 -5.69 -21.58 13.33
C PHE A 183 -7.15 -21.88 13.70
N GLU A 184 -7.44 -23.05 14.24
CA GLU A 184 -8.76 -23.41 14.76
C GLU A 184 -9.13 -22.51 15.96
N ALA A 185 -8.21 -22.28 16.89
CA ALA A 185 -8.42 -21.36 18.00
C ALA A 185 -8.57 -19.90 17.53
N GLU A 186 -7.83 -19.49 16.49
CA GLU A 186 -7.99 -18.18 15.86
C GLU A 186 -9.41 -18.01 15.29
N LEU A 187 -9.92 -19.03 14.59
CA LEU A 187 -11.27 -19.01 14.02
C LEU A 187 -12.34 -18.97 15.12
N GLU A 188 -12.17 -19.70 16.22
CA GLU A 188 -13.10 -19.66 17.35
C GLU A 188 -13.09 -18.30 18.05
N LEU A 189 -11.93 -17.68 18.22
CA LEU A 189 -11.83 -16.30 18.71
C LEU A 189 -12.54 -15.33 17.76
N TRP A 190 -12.30 -15.45 16.44
CA TRP A 190 -12.95 -14.62 15.44
C TRP A 190 -14.48 -14.77 15.46
N LYS A 191 -15.02 -16.00 15.57
CA LYS A 191 -16.46 -16.24 15.74
C LYS A 191 -17.02 -15.54 16.99
N LYS A 192 -16.32 -15.61 18.13
CA LYS A 192 -16.74 -14.89 19.34
C LYS A 192 -16.78 -13.38 19.08
N ILE A 193 -15.81 -12.82 18.36
CA ILE A 193 -15.78 -11.39 18.03
C ILE A 193 -16.94 -11.01 17.09
N VAL A 194 -17.20 -11.81 16.06
CA VAL A 194 -18.29 -11.56 15.10
C VAL A 194 -19.67 -11.72 15.73
N TYR A 195 -19.93 -12.84 16.42
CA TYR A 195 -21.27 -13.18 16.89
C TYR A 195 -21.60 -12.60 18.26
N ASN A 196 -20.63 -12.51 19.17
CA ASN A 196 -20.88 -12.03 20.54
C ASN A 196 -20.54 -10.54 20.68
N VAL A 197 -19.36 -10.11 20.20
CA VAL A 197 -18.91 -8.71 20.27
C VAL A 197 -19.53 -7.85 19.15
N LYS A 198 -20.03 -8.48 18.08
CA LYS A 198 -20.67 -7.82 16.92
C LYS A 198 -19.71 -6.90 16.17
N LEU A 199 -18.44 -7.28 16.08
CA LEU A 199 -17.43 -6.60 15.28
C LEU A 199 -16.97 -7.50 14.14
N ASN A 200 -16.98 -6.97 12.93
CA ASN A 200 -16.34 -7.61 11.79
C ASN A 200 -14.92 -7.05 11.69
N ILE A 201 -13.94 -7.87 12.07
CA ILE A 201 -12.52 -7.54 12.05
C ILE A 201 -11.78 -8.44 11.07
#